data_AF-A0A1F6MP62-F1
#
_entry.id   AF-A0A1F6MP62-F1
#
_cell.length_a   1.000
_cell.length_b   1.000
_cell.length_c   1.000
_cell.angle_alpha   90.00
_cell.angle_beta   90.00
_cell.angle_gamma   90.00
#
_symmetry.space_group_name_H-M   'P 1'
#
loop_
_entity.id
_entity.type
_entity.pdbx_description
1 polymer ?
#
loop_
_entity_poly.entity_id
_entity_poly.type
_entity_poly.pdbx_seq_one_letter_code
_entity_poly.pdbx_strand_id
1 'polypeptide(L)'
;MTKKIIIPSALAIALALGVLSPALATDTTSTTSTKPGKEKRELDLACMRTAIEKRENTIQTAFGGYSGSITSALTTRKTGLLAAWQIESKKDRVAAYLKTWKTWREARQGAKKTYNTARIDAWKLFKTDRQACGSGATGENPGHDEL
;
A
#
# COMPACT_ATOMS: atom_id res chain seq x y z
N MET A 1 14.98 20.28 33.46
CA MET A 1 15.95 19.18 33.21
C MET A 1 15.45 17.97 33.97
N THR A 2 14.79 17.05 33.28
CA THR A 2 14.08 15.92 33.89
C THR A 2 14.53 14.63 33.24
N LYS A 3 14.75 13.64 34.10
CA LYS A 3 15.68 12.52 34.01
C LYS A 3 15.20 11.47 32.98
N LYS A 4 16.10 11.03 32.11
CA LYS A 4 15.91 9.89 31.20
C LYS A 4 15.81 8.59 32.01
N ILE A 5 14.85 7.73 31.67
CA ILE A 5 14.78 6.34 32.16
C ILE A 5 15.05 5.43 30.96
N ILE A 6 16.13 4.67 31.07
CA ILE A 6 16.60 3.66 30.12
C ILE A 6 16.12 2.31 30.67
N ILE A 7 15.38 1.55 29.87
CA ILE A 7 15.06 0.14 30.16
C ILE A 7 15.69 -0.70 29.05
N PRO A 8 16.73 -1.49 29.33
CA PRO A 8 17.15 -2.55 28.43
C PRO A 8 16.46 -3.85 28.84
N SER A 9 15.77 -4.50 27.91
CA SER A 9 15.49 -5.93 28.03
C SER A 9 15.66 -6.55 26.67
N ALA A 10 16.85 -7.12 26.49
CA ALA A 10 17.16 -8.10 25.49
C ALA A 10 16.46 -9.41 25.85
N LEU A 11 15.73 -9.98 24.90
CA LEU A 11 15.50 -11.41 24.87
C LEU A 11 15.53 -11.85 23.40
N ALA A 12 16.72 -12.25 22.97
CA ALA A 12 16.95 -12.92 21.71
C ALA A 12 16.54 -14.39 21.87
N ILE A 13 15.56 -14.84 21.09
CA ILE A 13 15.27 -16.26 20.91
C ILE A 13 15.65 -16.61 19.47
N ALA A 14 16.84 -17.17 19.32
CA ALA A 14 17.29 -17.82 18.11
C ALA A 14 16.77 -19.27 18.13
N LEU A 15 15.92 -19.63 17.16
CA LEU A 15 15.66 -21.03 16.82
C LEU A 15 16.07 -21.23 15.36
N ALA A 16 17.23 -21.85 15.17
CA ALA A 16 17.69 -22.38 13.91
C ALA A 16 17.14 -23.80 13.74
N LEU A 17 16.40 -24.05 12.66
CA LEU A 17 16.15 -25.39 12.15
C LEU A 17 16.48 -25.36 10.65
N GLY A 18 17.68 -25.82 10.34
CA GLY A 18 18.14 -26.07 8.98
C GLY A 18 17.51 -27.36 8.46
N VAL A 19 16.95 -27.28 7.26
CA VAL A 19 16.60 -28.44 6.44
C VAL A 19 17.51 -28.43 5.23
N LEU A 20 18.43 -29.41 5.20
CA LEU A 20 19.12 -29.81 3.98
C LEU A 20 18.10 -30.49 3.06
N SER A 21 18.12 -30.18 1.77
CA SER A 21 17.54 -31.04 0.73
C SER A 21 18.46 -31.07 -0.50
N PRO A 22 18.49 -32.20 -1.23
CA PRO A 22 19.59 -32.58 -2.12
C PRO A 22 19.48 -31.93 -3.49
N ALA A 23 20.63 -31.56 -4.05
CA ALA A 23 20.79 -31.20 -5.46
C ALA A 23 20.75 -32.47 -6.33
N LEU A 24 19.88 -32.49 -7.33
CA LEU A 24 19.81 -33.52 -8.37
C LEU A 24 20.23 -32.93 -9.72
N ALA A 25 21.24 -33.58 -10.28
CA ALA A 25 21.73 -33.69 -11.66
C ALA A 25 21.31 -32.66 -12.73
N THR A 26 22.35 -32.12 -13.37
CA THR A 26 22.36 -31.52 -14.71
C THR A 26 22.10 -32.55 -15.79
N ASP A 27 21.02 -32.38 -16.55
CA ASP A 27 20.88 -32.93 -17.90
C ASP A 27 21.14 -31.84 -18.93
N THR A 28 22.33 -31.92 -19.56
CA THR A 28 22.66 -31.20 -20.78
C THR A 28 21.96 -31.90 -21.94
N THR A 29 20.90 -31.29 -22.48
CA THR A 29 20.30 -31.69 -23.76
C THR A 29 20.37 -30.55 -24.77
N SER A 30 20.82 -30.91 -25.96
CA SER A 30 21.22 -30.09 -27.08
C SER A 30 20.15 -29.16 -27.65
N THR A 31 20.65 -28.01 -28.08
CA THR A 31 20.04 -26.92 -28.84
C THR A 31 19.31 -27.40 -30.10
N THR A 32 18.00 -27.12 -30.18
CA THR A 32 17.31 -26.88 -31.46
C THR A 32 16.80 -25.45 -31.43
N SER A 33 17.43 -24.57 -32.21
CA SER A 33 17.04 -23.17 -32.35
C SER A 33 15.79 -23.09 -33.23
N THR A 34 14.63 -23.21 -32.59
CA THR A 34 13.35 -22.81 -33.13
C THR A 34 12.99 -21.50 -32.45
N LYS A 35 12.73 -20.44 -33.23
CA LYS A 35 12.25 -19.16 -32.72
C LYS A 35 11.07 -19.44 -31.77
N PRO A 36 11.15 -19.13 -30.47
CA PRO A 36 10.13 -19.55 -29.51
C PRO A 36 8.84 -18.82 -29.86
N GLY A 37 7.89 -19.55 -30.47
CA GLY A 37 6.50 -19.16 -30.39
C GLY A 37 6.15 -19.07 -28.91
N LYS A 38 5.49 -18.00 -28.48
CA LYS A 38 4.94 -17.94 -27.12
C LYS A 38 3.97 -19.11 -26.98
N GLU A 39 4.42 -20.23 -26.41
CA GLU A 39 3.50 -21.26 -25.97
C GLU A 39 2.52 -20.58 -25.01
N LYS A 40 1.23 -20.69 -25.34
CA LYS A 40 0.16 -20.13 -24.54
C LYS A 40 0.15 -20.91 -23.24
N ARG A 41 0.73 -20.34 -22.19
CA ARG A 41 0.67 -20.93 -20.84
C ARG A 41 -0.79 -21.19 -20.49
N GLU A 42 -1.08 -22.38 -20.02
CA GLU A 42 -2.39 -22.69 -19.47
C GLU A 42 -2.64 -21.80 -18.24
N LEU A 43 -3.88 -21.36 -18.09
CA LEU A 43 -4.29 -20.46 -17.02
C LEU A 43 -4.43 -21.23 -15.71
N ASP A 44 -3.63 -20.89 -14.71
CA ASP A 44 -3.78 -21.44 -13.36
C ASP A 44 -4.82 -20.63 -12.56
N LEU A 45 -6.01 -21.22 -12.40
CA LEU A 45 -7.12 -20.62 -11.67
C LEU A 45 -6.87 -20.50 -10.16
N ALA A 46 -6.06 -21.38 -9.56
CA ALA A 46 -5.71 -21.27 -8.14
C ALA A 46 -4.74 -20.11 -7.93
N CYS A 47 -3.74 -19.98 -8.79
CA CYS A 47 -2.82 -18.84 -8.80
C CYS A 47 -3.57 -17.51 -8.96
N MET A 48 -4.53 -17.43 -9.89
CA MET A 48 -5.33 -16.22 -10.11
C MET A 48 -6.15 -15.80 -8.89
N ARG A 49 -6.76 -16.75 -8.18
CA ARG A 49 -7.51 -16.46 -6.94
C ARG A 49 -6.61 -15.84 -5.88
N THR A 50 -5.42 -16.39 -5.67
CA THR A 50 -4.42 -15.85 -4.74
C THR A 50 -3.99 -14.43 -5.13
N ALA A 51 -3.77 -14.18 -6.42
CA ALA A 51 -3.40 -12.84 -6.92
C ALA A 51 -4.51 -11.81 -6.67
N ILE A 52 -5.78 -12.20 -6.87
CA ILE A 52 -6.95 -11.35 -6.60
C ILE A 52 -7.05 -11.06 -5.10
N GLU A 53 -7.02 -12.09 -4.26
CA GLU A 53 -7.10 -11.93 -2.80
C GLU A 53 -6.04 -10.97 -2.27
N LYS A 54 -4.80 -11.12 -2.71
CA LYS A 54 -3.69 -10.23 -2.36
C LYS A 54 -3.95 -8.78 -2.76
N ARG A 55 -4.48 -8.55 -3.97
CA ARG A 55 -4.85 -7.21 -4.45
C ARG A 55 -5.94 -6.59 -3.58
N GLU A 56 -7.03 -7.30 -3.37
CA GLU A 56 -8.18 -6.81 -2.62
C GLU A 56 -7.81 -6.53 -1.15
N ASN A 57 -7.06 -7.42 -0.51
CA ASN A 57 -6.56 -7.20 0.86
C ASN A 57 -5.68 -5.94 0.95
N THR A 58 -4.84 -5.69 -0.06
CA THR A 58 -4.01 -4.48 -0.12
C THR A 58 -4.86 -3.22 -0.27
N ILE A 59 -5.86 -3.24 -1.16
CA ILE A 59 -6.77 -2.09 -1.38
C ILE A 59 -7.61 -1.83 -0.13
N GLN A 60 -8.16 -2.87 0.49
CA GLN A 60 -8.93 -2.77 1.73
C GLN A 60 -8.09 -2.15 2.85
N THR A 61 -6.85 -2.60 3.02
CA THR A 61 -5.91 -2.05 4.01
C THR A 61 -5.61 -0.57 3.72
N ALA A 62 -5.32 -0.23 2.46
CA ALA A 62 -5.06 1.15 2.06
C ALA A 62 -6.27 2.07 2.28
N PHE A 63 -7.48 1.58 2.00
CA PHE A 63 -8.72 2.30 2.26
C PHE A 63 -8.99 2.48 3.76
N GLY A 64 -8.71 1.45 4.57
CA GLY A 64 -8.72 1.54 6.03
C GLY A 64 -7.80 2.67 6.55
N GLY A 65 -6.56 2.72 6.05
CA GLY A 65 -5.61 3.79 6.37
C GLY A 65 -6.07 5.18 5.91
N TYR A 66 -6.64 5.28 4.71
CA TYR A 66 -7.21 6.52 4.18
C TYR A 66 -8.35 7.04 5.06
N SER A 67 -9.35 6.21 5.33
CA SER A 67 -10.53 6.56 6.13
C SER A 67 -10.14 6.96 7.56
N GLY A 68 -9.18 6.24 8.18
CA GLY A 68 -8.60 6.61 9.47
C GLY A 68 -7.96 8.00 9.42
N SER A 69 -7.12 8.26 8.42
CA SER A 69 -6.45 9.57 8.24
C SER A 69 -7.46 10.72 8.06
N ILE A 70 -8.51 10.50 7.28
CA ILE A 70 -9.59 11.49 7.09
C ILE A 70 -10.34 11.74 8.40
N THR A 71 -10.64 10.70 9.18
CA THR A 71 -11.30 10.82 10.49
C THR A 71 -10.47 11.63 11.47
N SER A 72 -9.17 11.35 11.56
CA SER A 72 -8.23 12.13 12.38
C SER A 72 -8.17 13.59 11.91
N ALA A 73 -8.05 13.83 10.61
CA ALA A 73 -7.98 15.19 10.07
C ALA A 73 -9.29 15.98 10.29
N LEU A 74 -10.46 15.32 10.25
CA LEU A 74 -11.75 15.93 10.58
C LEU A 74 -11.82 16.30 12.08
N THR A 75 -11.30 15.44 12.95
CA THR A 75 -11.21 15.69 14.39
C THR A 75 -10.32 16.91 14.68
N THR A 76 -9.16 16.99 14.03
CA THR A 76 -8.27 18.15 14.13
C THR A 76 -8.94 19.42 13.61
N ARG A 77 -9.64 19.34 12.47
CA ARG A 77 -10.39 20.47 11.91
C ARG A 77 -11.46 20.97 12.88
N LYS A 78 -12.27 20.07 13.45
CA LYS A 78 -13.30 20.41 14.45
C LYS A 78 -12.68 21.17 15.61
N THR A 79 -11.61 20.64 16.19
CA THR A 79 -10.91 21.24 17.33
C THR A 79 -10.35 22.61 17.00
N GLY A 80 -9.70 22.77 15.84
CA GLY A 80 -9.14 24.05 15.39
C GLY A 80 -10.22 25.10 15.13
N LEU A 81 -11.38 24.70 14.58
CA LEU A 81 -12.50 25.62 14.37
C LEU A 81 -13.11 26.07 15.70
N LEU A 82 -13.34 25.17 16.65
CA LEU A 82 -13.83 25.54 17.98
C LEU A 82 -12.87 26.51 18.67
N ALA A 83 -11.56 26.24 18.62
CA ALA A 83 -10.55 27.13 19.18
C ALA A 83 -10.55 28.51 18.51
N ALA A 84 -10.69 28.59 17.19
CA ALA A 84 -10.77 29.87 16.47
C ALA A 84 -11.98 30.70 16.94
N TRP A 85 -13.11 30.06 17.23
CA TRP A 85 -14.31 30.74 17.71
C TRP A 85 -14.27 31.18 19.17
N GLN A 86 -13.25 30.78 19.93
CA GLN A 86 -12.97 31.33 21.27
C GLN A 86 -12.17 32.64 21.21
N ILE A 87 -11.73 33.08 20.02
CA ILE A 87 -10.94 34.31 19.85
C ILE A 87 -11.89 35.50 19.64
N GLU A 88 -11.84 36.49 20.53
CA GLU A 88 -12.66 37.70 20.46
C GLU A 88 -12.31 38.59 19.26
N SER A 89 -11.01 38.86 19.08
CA SER A 89 -10.47 39.63 17.96
C SER A 89 -10.86 39.00 16.63
N LYS A 90 -11.63 39.75 15.82
CA LYS A 90 -12.07 39.29 14.49
C LYS A 90 -10.88 38.95 13.59
N LYS A 91 -9.82 39.76 13.63
CA LYS A 91 -8.62 39.55 12.81
C LYS A 91 -7.96 38.22 13.15
N ASP A 92 -7.76 37.95 14.44
CA ASP A 92 -7.05 36.77 14.91
C ASP A 92 -7.90 35.50 14.75
N ARG A 93 -9.22 35.62 14.94
CA ARG A 93 -10.19 34.54 14.64
C ARG A 93 -10.13 34.11 13.18
N VAL A 94 -10.14 35.07 12.24
CA VAL A 94 -10.06 34.77 10.81
C VAL A 94 -8.72 34.10 10.47
N ALA A 95 -7.61 34.56 11.04
CA ALA A 95 -6.30 33.94 10.85
C ALA A 95 -6.29 32.47 11.34
N ALA A 96 -6.83 32.20 12.54
CA ALA A 96 -6.93 30.86 13.10
C ALA A 96 -7.85 29.93 12.27
N TYR A 97 -8.98 30.47 11.79
CA TYR A 97 -9.90 29.76 10.90
C TYR A 97 -9.22 29.35 9.59
N LEU A 98 -8.55 30.29 8.91
CA LEU A 98 -7.85 30.02 7.64
C LEU A 98 -6.71 29.02 7.82
N LYS A 99 -5.95 29.11 8.93
CA LYS A 99 -4.92 28.15 9.29
C LYS A 99 -5.50 26.73 9.43
N THR A 100 -6.62 26.59 10.14
CA THR A 100 -7.30 25.30 10.33
C THR A 100 -7.71 24.67 9.00
N TRP A 101 -8.26 25.46 8.08
CA TRP A 101 -8.63 24.97 6.74
C TRP A 101 -7.43 24.63 5.86
N LYS A 102 -6.32 25.36 5.97
CA LYS A 102 -5.07 25.02 5.30
C LYS A 102 -4.57 23.64 5.77
N THR A 103 -4.45 23.44 7.08
CA THR A 103 -4.01 22.17 7.67
C THR A 103 -4.92 21.00 7.27
N TRP A 104 -6.24 21.19 7.28
CA TRP A 104 -7.18 20.17 6.81
C TRP A 104 -6.96 19.79 5.35
N ARG A 105 -6.77 20.78 4.46
CA ARG A 105 -6.57 20.53 3.02
C ARG A 105 -5.27 19.75 2.78
N GLU A 106 -4.20 20.13 3.46
CA GLU A 106 -2.90 19.44 3.38
C GLU A 106 -3.01 17.99 3.85
N ALA A 107 -3.63 17.76 5.02
CA ALA A 107 -3.85 16.41 5.54
C ALA A 107 -4.70 15.54 4.60
N ARG A 108 -5.79 16.09 4.07
CA ARG A 108 -6.66 15.38 3.10
C ARG A 108 -5.91 15.02 1.82
N GLN A 109 -5.12 15.94 1.28
CA GLN A 109 -4.33 15.71 0.06
C GLN A 109 -3.25 14.64 0.30
N GLY A 110 -2.56 14.70 1.44
CA GLY A 110 -1.59 13.68 1.86
C GLY A 110 -2.23 12.29 1.93
N ALA A 111 -3.36 12.16 2.65
CA ALA A 111 -4.09 10.90 2.75
C ALA A 111 -4.52 10.36 1.38
N LYS A 112 -5.06 11.23 0.50
CA LYS A 112 -5.46 10.84 -0.86
C LYS A 112 -4.27 10.34 -1.68
N LYS A 113 -3.13 11.04 -1.60
CA LYS A 113 -1.90 10.65 -2.30
C LYS A 113 -1.44 9.27 -1.87
N THR A 114 -1.34 9.03 -0.55
CA THR A 114 -0.95 7.73 0.00
C THR A 114 -1.88 6.61 -0.46
N TYR A 115 -3.20 6.82 -0.39
CA TYR A 115 -4.18 5.85 -0.85
C TYR A 115 -4.03 5.54 -2.35
N ASN A 116 -3.91 6.57 -3.18
CA ASN A 116 -3.77 6.40 -4.62
C ASN A 116 -2.48 5.67 -4.98
N THR A 117 -1.36 5.99 -4.33
CA THR A 117 -0.10 5.26 -4.51
C THR A 117 -0.26 3.79 -4.16
N ALA A 118 -0.80 3.47 -2.97
CA ALA A 118 -1.02 2.08 -2.56
C ALA A 118 -1.94 1.32 -3.51
N ARG A 119 -3.01 1.97 -4.00
CA ARG A 119 -3.92 1.39 -4.99
C ARG A 119 -3.18 1.07 -6.29
N ILE A 120 -2.44 2.04 -6.84
CA ILE A 120 -1.66 1.86 -8.08
C ILE A 120 -0.66 0.71 -7.92
N ASP A 121 0.03 0.63 -6.80
CA ASP A 121 1.03 -0.40 -6.56
C ASP A 121 0.41 -1.79 -6.38
N ALA A 122 -0.76 -1.89 -5.75
CA ALA A 122 -1.55 -3.13 -5.70
C ALA A 122 -1.90 -3.64 -7.10
N TRP A 123 -2.28 -2.75 -8.02
CA TRP A 123 -2.60 -3.11 -9.41
C TRP A 123 -1.36 -3.48 -10.24
N LYS A 124 -0.23 -2.80 -10.04
CA LYS A 124 1.05 -3.20 -10.67
C LYS A 124 1.48 -4.60 -10.22
N LEU A 125 1.34 -4.88 -8.93
CA LEU A 125 1.65 -6.19 -8.37
C LEU A 125 0.70 -7.26 -8.93
N PHE A 126 -0.60 -7.00 -8.93
CA PHE A 126 -1.59 -7.90 -9.54
C PHE A 126 -1.28 -8.18 -11.03
N LYS A 127 -0.84 -7.17 -11.79
CA LYS A 127 -0.43 -7.36 -13.19
C LYS A 127 0.75 -8.32 -13.33
N THR A 128 1.70 -8.27 -12.40
CA THR A 128 2.84 -9.18 -12.38
C THR A 128 2.39 -10.58 -11.98
N ASP A 129 1.62 -10.69 -10.89
CA ASP A 129 1.16 -11.97 -10.34
C ASP A 129 0.29 -12.73 -11.36
N ARG A 130 -0.66 -12.06 -12.04
CA ARG A 130 -1.52 -12.71 -13.04
C ARG A 130 -0.76 -13.21 -14.27
N GLN A 131 0.31 -12.51 -14.68
CA GLN A 131 1.16 -12.94 -15.79
C GLN A 131 1.91 -14.23 -15.43
N ALA A 132 2.35 -14.34 -14.18
CA ALA A 132 2.92 -15.58 -13.66
C ALA A 132 1.90 -16.74 -13.66
N CYS A 133 0.62 -16.45 -13.44
CA CYS A 133 -0.49 -17.41 -13.52
C CYS A 133 -0.91 -17.81 -14.95
N GLY A 134 -0.24 -17.31 -16.00
CA GLY A 134 -0.61 -17.58 -17.39
C GLY A 134 -1.73 -16.68 -17.95
N SER A 135 -2.26 -15.75 -17.15
CA SER A 135 -3.20 -14.74 -17.65
C SER A 135 -2.47 -13.66 -18.45
N GLY A 136 -2.86 -13.49 -19.70
CA GLY A 136 -2.45 -12.36 -20.54
C GLY A 136 -2.96 -11.01 -20.02
N ALA A 137 -2.73 -9.96 -20.81
CA ALA A 137 -3.29 -8.63 -20.53
C ALA A 137 -4.82 -8.64 -20.71
N THR A 138 -5.55 -8.17 -19.70
CA THR A 138 -7.04 -8.12 -19.67
C THR A 138 -7.60 -6.71 -19.86
N GLY A 139 -6.76 -5.69 -19.96
CA GLY A 139 -7.22 -4.28 -20.02
C GLY A 139 -7.72 -3.70 -18.69
N GLU A 140 -7.97 -4.52 -17.67
CA GLU A 140 -8.47 -4.14 -16.33
C GLU A 140 -7.41 -3.43 -15.47
N ASN A 141 -6.80 -2.37 -15.99
CA ASN A 141 -5.80 -1.58 -15.27
C ASN A 141 -6.40 -0.21 -14.95
N PRO A 142 -6.74 0.09 -13.70
CA PRO A 142 -7.24 1.42 -13.32
C PRO A 142 -6.17 2.51 -13.32
N GLY A 143 -4.93 2.20 -13.72
CA GLY A 143 -3.95 3.20 -14.15
C GLY A 143 -4.14 3.68 -15.61
N HIS A 144 -4.99 2.99 -16.38
CA HIS A 144 -5.42 3.31 -17.74
C HIS A 144 -6.91 3.67 -17.83
N ASP A 145 -7.74 3.11 -16.94
CA ASP A 145 -9.14 3.51 -16.79
C ASP A 145 -9.20 4.77 -15.92
N GLU A 146 -9.02 5.90 -16.60
CA GLU A 146 -9.32 7.30 -16.26
C GLU A 146 -9.47 7.68 -14.76
N LEU A 147 -8.50 8.48 -14.28
CA LEU A 147 -8.77 9.56 -13.33
C LEU A 147 -9.28 10.79 -14.07
#